data_AF-A0A2X3ERA4-F1
#
_entry.id   AF-A0A2X3ERA4-F1
#
_cell.length_a   1.000
_cell.length_b   1.000
_cell.length_c   1.000
_cell.angle_alpha   90.00
_cell.angle_beta   90.00
_cell.angle_gamma   90.00
#
_symmetry.space_group_name_H-M   'P 1'
#
loop_
_entity.id
_entity.type
_entity.pdbx_description
1 polymer ?
#
loop_
_entity_poly.entity_id
_entity_poly.type
_entity_poly.pdbx_seq_one_letter_code
_entity_poly.pdbx_strand_id
1 'polypeptide(L)' 'MRANRLSIAKTTSAICFYSAKAKDVMIVDDIITTGTSFGEAIDVCQRSGARVHFGIALCDARSAEVV' A
#
# COMPACT_ATOMS: atom_id res chain seq x y z
N MET A 1 25.17 -9.12 -7.54
CA MET A 1 23.85 -8.45 -7.42
C MET A 1 22.98 -9.28 -6.47
N ARG A 2 22.48 -8.72 -5.37
CA ARG A 2 21.54 -9.42 -4.46
C ARG A 2 20.13 -9.26 -5.01
N ALA A 3 19.41 -10.35 -5.22
CA ALA A 3 17.99 -10.30 -5.59
C ALA A 3 17.19 -9.76 -4.38
N ASN A 4 16.66 -8.56 -4.49
CA ASN A 4 15.71 -8.04 -3.51
C ASN A 4 14.39 -8.79 -3.69
N ARG A 5 14.00 -9.55 -2.67
CA ARG A 5 12.72 -10.26 -2.65
C ARG A 5 11.60 -9.25 -2.44
N LEU A 6 10.96 -8.83 -3.52
CA LEU A 6 9.72 -8.06 -3.47
C LEU A 6 8.60 -8.96 -2.93
N SER A 7 7.98 -8.60 -1.80
CA SER A 7 6.80 -9.31 -1.31
C SER A 7 5.54 -8.53 -1.66
N ILE A 8 4.55 -9.24 -2.20
CA ILE A 8 3.23 -8.69 -2.50
C ILE A 8 2.33 -8.94 -1.28
N ALA A 9 1.88 -7.88 -0.61
CA ALA A 9 0.87 -7.97 0.43
C ALA A 9 -0.52 -7.83 -0.22
N LYS A 10 -1.43 -8.77 0.06
CA LYS A 10 -2.83 -8.74 -0.42
C LYS A 10 -3.72 -8.35 0.76
N THR A 11 -4.43 -7.24 0.66
CA THR A 11 -5.48 -6.88 1.62
C THR A 11 -6.78 -7.58 1.21
N THR A 12 -7.31 -8.43 2.09
CA THR A 12 -8.68 -8.96 1.95
C THR A 12 -9.42 -8.55 3.22
N SER A 13 -10.56 -7.89 3.02
CA SER A 13 -11.48 -7.35 4.03
C SER A 13 -11.72 -8.29 5.22
N ALA A 14 -10.99 -8.08 6.32
CA ALA A 14 -11.42 -8.39 7.69
C ALA A 14 -10.34 -8.01 8.73
N ILE A 15 -9.04 -8.10 8.43
CA ILE A 15 -8.00 -7.88 9.45
C ILE A 15 -6.73 -7.29 8.80
N CYS A 16 -6.39 -6.06 9.19
CA CYS A 16 -5.27 -5.29 8.65
C CYS A 16 -3.94 -5.69 9.32
N PHE A 17 -3.37 -6.84 8.95
CA PHE A 17 -2.02 -7.23 9.37
C PHE A 17 -1.02 -7.01 8.23
N TYR A 18 -0.37 -5.84 8.19
CA TYR A 18 0.82 -5.61 7.37
C TYR A 18 2.05 -6.27 8.02
N SER A 19 2.10 -7.60 8.03
CA SER A 19 3.29 -8.34 8.48
C SER A 19 4.26 -8.51 7.32
N ALA A 20 5.00 -7.45 6.99
CA ALA A 20 6.04 -7.52 5.98
C ALA A 20 7.37 -7.94 6.65
N LYS A 21 7.78 -9.20 6.49
CA LYS A 21 9.18 -9.60 6.68
C LYS A 21 10.09 -9.03 5.58
N ALA A 22 9.53 -8.55 4.48
CA ALA A 22 10.28 -7.95 3.38
C ALA A 22 10.45 -6.44 3.60
N LYS A 23 11.64 -5.94 3.30
CA LYS A 23 12.00 -4.52 3.44
C LYS A 23 11.58 -3.66 2.26
N ASP A 24 11.13 -4.25 1.16
CA ASP A 24 10.78 -3.55 -0.07
C ASP A 24 9.39 -4.04 -0.50
N VAL A 25 8.43 -3.11 -0.53
CA VAL A 25 7.01 -3.42 -0.74
C VAL A 25 6.38 -2.46 -1.77
N MET A 26 5.37 -2.98 -2.47
CA MET A 26 4.41 -2.17 -3.24
C MET A 26 3.03 -2.38 -2.64
N ILE A 27 2.18 -1.35 -2.69
CA ILE A 27 0.80 -1.42 -2.21
C ILE A 27 -0.11 -1.64 -3.41
N VAL A 28 -1.06 -2.57 -3.30
CA VAL A 28 -2.07 -2.81 -4.33
C VAL A 28 -3.44 -2.70 -3.68
N ASP A 29 -4.27 -1.82 -4.23
CA ASP A 29 -5.64 -1.58 -3.76
C ASP A 29 -6.63 -1.64 -4.94
N ASP A 30 -7.92 -1.72 -4.65
CA ASP A 30 -8.96 -1.71 -5.69
C ASP A 30 -9.37 -0.28 -6.08
N ILE A 31 -9.57 0.61 -5.11
CA ILE A 31 -10.07 1.96 -5.34
C ILE A 31 -9.38 3.00 -4.45
N ILE A 32 -8.98 4.11 -5.05
CA ILE A 32 -8.58 5.32 -4.32
C ILE A 32 -9.78 6.23 -4.26
N THR A 33 -10.25 6.56 -3.06
CA THR A 33 -11.26 7.60 -2.83
C THR A 33 -10.58 8.86 -2.30
N THR A 34 -10.36 8.96 -0.98
CA THR A 34 -9.60 10.07 -0.37
C THR A 34 -8.09 9.82 -0.34
N GLY A 35 -7.67 8.57 -0.53
CA GLY A 35 -6.28 8.12 -0.39
C GLY A 35 -5.85 7.85 1.06
N THR A 36 -6.76 7.95 2.05
CA THR A 36 -6.43 7.71 3.46
C THR A 36 -5.95 6.27 3.71
N SER A 37 -6.56 5.27 3.06
CA SER A 37 -6.15 3.87 3.17
C SER A 37 -4.71 3.64 2.71
N PHE A 38 -4.29 4.29 1.62
CA PHE A 38 -2.89 4.25 1.17
C PHE A 38 -1.96 4.92 2.20
N GLY A 39 -2.36 6.06 2.76
CA GLY A 39 -1.58 6.74 3.80
C GLY A 39 -1.36 5.86 5.03
N GLU A 40 -2.41 5.24 5.55
CA GLU A 40 -2.34 4.32 6.69
C GLU A 40 -1.47 3.09 6.38
N ALA A 41 -1.61 2.53 5.17
CA ALA A 41 -0.81 1.40 4.72
C ALA A 41 0.69 1.76 4.67
N ILE A 42 1.03 2.93 4.14
CA ILE A 42 2.40 3.44 4.10
C ILE A 42 2.95 3.60 5.52
N ASP A 43 2.17 4.21 6.41
CA ASP A 43 2.56 4.44 7.80
C ASP A 43 2.86 3.13 8.54
N VAL A 44 2.00 2.11 8.41
CA VAL A 44 2.22 0.82 9.08
C VAL A 44 3.44 0.08 8.48
N CYS A 45 3.61 0.11 7.16
CA CYS A 45 4.79 -0.46 6.51
C CYS A 45 6.08 0.26 6.94
N GLN A 46 6.09 1.59 7.04
CA GLN A 46 7.26 2.34 7.47
C GLN A 46 7.59 2.12 8.94
N ARG A 47 6.58 2.07 9.82
CA ARG A 47 6.76 1.77 11.26
C ARG A 47 7.33 0.37 11.50
N SER A 48 7.09 -0.58 10.60
CA SER A 48 7.69 -1.92 10.64
C SER A 48 9.08 -2.00 9.99
N GLY A 49 9.62 -0.89 9.48
CA GLY A 49 10.94 -0.82 8.85
C GLY A 49 10.95 -1.25 7.37
N ALA A 50 9.79 -1.39 6.74
CA ALA A 50 9.67 -1.62 5.31
C ALA A 50 9.72 -0.29 4.53
N ARG A 51 10.16 -0.36 3.27
CA ARG A 51 10.19 0.73 2.30
C ARG A 51 9.12 0.49 1.26
N VAL A 52 8.15 1.40 1.20
CA VAL A 52 7.13 1.42 0.15
C VAL A 52 7.68 2.17 -1.05
N HIS A 53 7.74 1.52 -2.22
CA HIS A 53 8.27 2.14 -3.44
C HIS A 53 7.19 2.86 -4.23
N PHE A 54 6.02 2.25 -4.37
CA PHE A 54 4.86 2.83 -5.04
C PHE A 54 3.58 2.07 -4.66
N GLY A 55 2.44 2.69 -4.95
CA GLY A 55 1.11 2.09 -4.84
C GLY A 55 0.44 2.02 -6.22
N ILE A 56 -0.37 0.99 -6.44
CA ILE A 56 -1.25 0.86 -7.61
C ILE A 56 -2.67 0.63 -7.11
N ALA A 57 -3.63 1.32 -7.72
CA ALA A 57 -5.04 1.04 -7.55
C ALA A 57 -5.69 0.71 -8.88
N LEU A 58 -6.75 -0.10 -8.87
CA LEU A 58 -7.53 -0.40 -10.08
C LEU A 58 -8.40 0.78 -10.51
N CYS A 59 -8.82 1.62 -9.57
CA CYS A 59 -9.69 2.76 -9.79
C CYS A 59 -9.23 3.98 -9.01
N ASP A 60 -9.33 5.16 -9.60
CA ASP A 60 -9.17 6.46 -8.95
C ASP A 60 -10.49 7.20 -8.98
N ALA A 61 -11.16 7.21 -7.83
CA ALA A 61 -12.48 7.79 -7.60
C ALA A 61 -12.39 8.94 -6.57
N ARG A 62 -11.29 9.70 -6.60
CA ARG A 62 -11.22 10.99 -5.92
C ARG A 62 -12.39 11.85 -6.39
N SER A 63 -13.20 12.33 -5.45
CA SER A 63 -14.24 13.32 -5.78
C SER A 63 -13.56 14.45 -6.51
N ALA A 64 -13.94 14.66 -7.78
CA ALA A 64 -13.49 15.80 -8.54
C ALA A 64 -13.89 17.04 -7.73
N GLU A 65 -12.91 17.74 -7.16
CA GLU A 65 -13.14 19.13 -6.79
C GLU A 65 -13.66 19.80 -8.06
N VAL A 66 -14.88 20.33 -7.96
CA VAL A 66 -15.35 21.35 -8.87
C VAL A 66 -14.40 22.53 -8.64
N VAL A 67 -13.33 22.58 -9.43
CA VAL A 67 -12.48 23.76 -9.60
C VAL A 67 -13.04 24.56 -10.75
#